data_AF-A0A936DHV5-F1
#
_entry.id   AF-A0A936DHV5-F1
#
_cell.length_a   1.000
_cell.length_b   1.000
_cell.length_c   1.000
_cell.angle_alpha   90.00
_cell.angle_beta   90.00
_cell.angle_gamma   90.00
#
_symmetry.space_group_name_H-M   'P 1'
#
loop_
_entity.id
_entity.type
_entity.pdbx_description
1 polymer ?
#
loop_
_entity_poly.entity_id
_entity_poly.type
_entity_poly.pdbx_seq_one_letter_code
_entity_poly.pdbx_strand_id
1 'polypeptide(L)'
;MEDIERYINGEMEVDERRDFESKLQNDTQLQEEVNRVSLLISNLKHIGLSNKIKQVQNNNRYTNKLIQISVVGIILVILGLLYFLYQKTTDKIAPTVPQNFNTTPDSIQNQKNINLDTSQPTNIEPIQREGKPEKSEQPIASNTHPVKRLNYEEIAMEFYFEPMEMAYLRGEDIVAPMDSVKFLYNNEEFGKALTILNKLTPDREVDYFKAHVYFRMAQYSKSSQFYLNTLAREINIEKKEHIEWYLLLNQLACGISCKVQFDENLLRILNNKNHKHYIDATKLKLRLA
;
A
#
# COMPACT_ATOMS: atom_id res chain seq x y z
N MET A 1 -13.14 8.60 -6.22
CA MET A 1 -12.38 7.55 -5.51
C MET A 1 -10.99 8.04 -5.09
N GLU A 2 -10.12 8.52 -5.99
CA GLU A 2 -8.76 9.00 -5.60
C GLU A 2 -8.77 10.12 -4.54
N ASP A 3 -9.68 11.09 -4.64
CA ASP A 3 -9.77 12.18 -3.65
C ASP A 3 -10.22 11.68 -2.27
N ILE A 4 -11.12 10.69 -2.21
CA ILE A 4 -11.58 10.09 -0.96
C ILE A 4 -10.41 9.40 -0.24
N GLU A 5 -9.57 8.68 -0.98
CA GLU A 5 -8.41 7.98 -0.44
C GLU A 5 -7.36 8.95 0.09
N ARG A 6 -7.05 10.00 -0.69
CA ARG A 6 -6.12 11.07 -0.28
C ARG A 6 -6.61 11.80 0.96
N TYR A 7 -7.92 12.06 1.04
CA TYR A 7 -8.54 12.68 2.20
C TYR A 7 -8.39 11.82 3.45
N ILE A 8 -8.73 10.53 3.37
CA ILE A 8 -8.65 9.58 4.50
C ILE A 8 -7.21 9.38 4.97
N ASN A 9 -6.25 9.35 4.04
CA ASN A 9 -4.83 9.18 4.35
C ASN A 9 -4.13 10.47 4.81
N GLY A 10 -4.80 11.63 4.73
CA GLY A 10 -4.21 12.93 5.09
C GLY A 10 -3.17 13.43 4.09
N GLU A 11 -3.27 13.02 2.83
CA GLU A 11 -2.37 13.39 1.72
C GLU A 11 -2.86 14.62 0.92
N MET A 12 -3.96 15.24 1.34
CA MET A 12 -4.47 16.48 0.75
C MET A 12 -3.77 17.70 1.34
N GLU A 13 -3.42 18.65 0.49
CA GLU A 13 -2.95 19.97 0.90
C GLU A 13 -4.07 20.74 1.62
N VAL A 14 -3.72 21.73 2.44
CA VAL A 14 -4.66 22.39 3.37
C VAL A 14 -5.86 23.03 2.65
N ASP A 15 -5.63 23.70 1.52
CA ASP A 15 -6.69 24.37 0.77
C ASP A 15 -7.57 23.35 0.02
N GLU A 16 -6.96 22.32 -0.57
CA GLU A 16 -7.67 21.23 -1.24
C GLU A 16 -8.54 20.42 -0.28
N ARG A 17 -8.03 20.17 0.93
CA ARG A 17 -8.77 19.50 1.99
C ARG A 17 -9.99 20.31 2.41
N ARG A 18 -9.85 21.64 2.52
CA ARG A 18 -10.96 22.53 2.89
C ARG A 18 -12.07 22.52 1.83
N ASP A 19 -11.69 22.52 0.55
CA ASP A 19 -12.63 22.40 -0.56
C ASP A 19 -13.33 21.04 -0.57
N PHE A 20 -12.59 19.97 -0.25
CA PHE A 20 -13.14 18.62 -0.14
C PHE A 20 -14.10 18.48 1.05
N GLU A 21 -13.77 19.06 2.21
CA GLU A 21 -14.62 19.09 3.40
C GLU A 21 -15.90 19.90 3.17
N SER A 22 -15.81 21.00 2.41
CA SER A 22 -16.98 21.77 1.99
C SER A 22 -17.93 20.97 1.09
N LYS A 23 -17.38 20.15 0.18
CA LYS A 23 -18.18 19.21 -0.63
C LYS A 23 -18.81 18.12 0.24
N LEU A 24 -18.06 17.58 1.20
CA LEU A 24 -18.53 16.55 2.13
C LEU A 24 -19.74 17.00 2.97
N GLN A 25 -19.81 18.28 3.32
CA GLN A 25 -20.93 18.84 4.08
C GLN A 25 -22.23 18.96 3.27
N ASN A 26 -22.10 19.05 1.95
CA ASN A 26 -23.24 19.30 1.04
C ASN A 26 -23.64 18.06 0.23
N ASP A 27 -22.80 17.02 0.21
CA ASP A 27 -23.02 15.80 -0.56
C ASP A 27 -23.10 14.57 0.36
N THR A 28 -24.33 14.14 0.63
CA THR A 28 -24.61 12.95 1.46
C THR A 28 -24.08 11.66 0.84
N GLN A 29 -24.05 11.56 -0.50
CA GLN A 29 -23.55 10.37 -1.19
C GLN A 29 -22.03 10.27 -1.07
N LEU A 30 -21.32 11.40 -1.21
CA LEU A 30 -19.88 11.46 -0.98
C LEU A 30 -19.52 11.11 0.46
N GLN A 31 -20.33 11.55 1.43
CA GLN A 31 -20.12 11.25 2.85
C GLN A 31 -20.27 9.74 3.13
N GLU A 32 -21.26 9.07 2.55
CA GLU A 32 -21.41 7.62 2.66
C GLU A 32 -20.24 6.86 2.04
N GLU A 33 -19.74 7.31 0.87
CA GLU A 33 -18.59 6.69 0.21
C GLU A 33 -17.31 6.85 1.05
N VAL A 34 -17.08 8.02 1.63
CA VAL A 34 -15.96 8.29 2.54
C VAL A 34 -16.04 7.42 3.79
N ASN A 35 -17.22 7.28 4.39
CA ASN A 35 -17.42 6.40 5.54
C ASN A 35 -17.17 4.94 5.21
N ARG A 36 -17.63 4.47 4.04
CA ARG A 36 -17.42 3.10 3.58
C ARG A 36 -15.94 2.79 3.36
N VAL A 37 -15.22 3.68 2.69
CA VAL A 37 -13.78 3.53 2.43
C VAL A 37 -12.99 3.65 3.73
N SER A 38 -13.35 4.56 4.63
CA SER A 38 -12.74 4.72 5.95
C SER A 38 -12.91 3.45 6.81
N LEU A 39 -14.11 2.87 6.81
CA LEU A 39 -14.39 1.61 7.52
C LEU A 39 -13.58 0.44 6.92
N LEU A 40 -13.49 0.36 5.59
CA LEU A 40 -12.71 -0.66 4.90
C LEU A 40 -11.23 -0.53 5.24
N ILE A 41 -10.67 0.68 5.18
CA ILE A 41 -9.27 0.96 5.55
C ILE A 41 -9.04 0.65 7.05
N SER A 42 -9.95 1.03 7.93
CA SER A 42 -9.88 0.78 9.37
C SER A 42 -9.92 -0.72 9.70
N ASN A 43 -10.85 -1.47 9.10
CA ASN A 43 -10.95 -2.91 9.29
C ASN A 43 -9.70 -3.62 8.77
N LEU A 44 -9.17 -3.19 7.63
CA LEU A 44 -7.94 -3.74 7.11
C LEU A 44 -6.70 -3.34 7.93
N LYS A 45 -6.70 -2.16 8.53
CA LYS A 45 -5.68 -1.71 9.48
C LYS A 45 -5.68 -2.57 10.74
N HIS A 46 -6.86 -2.98 11.22
CA HIS A 46 -7.02 -3.93 12.31
C HIS A 46 -6.56 -5.36 11.97
N ILE A 47 -6.49 -5.73 10.69
CA ILE A 47 -6.02 -7.05 10.23
C ILE A 47 -4.50 -7.04 9.92
N GLY A 48 -3.77 -5.96 10.24
CA GLY A 48 -2.32 -5.90 10.01
C GLY A 48 -1.92 -5.68 8.53
N LEU A 49 -2.89 -5.46 7.64
CA LEU A 49 -2.64 -5.26 6.21
C LEU A 49 -2.33 -3.80 5.85
N SER A 50 -2.28 -2.88 6.83
CA SER A 50 -2.15 -1.43 6.57
C SER A 50 -0.92 -1.07 5.73
N ASN A 51 0.21 -1.74 5.96
CA ASN A 51 1.44 -1.48 5.21
C ASN A 51 1.37 -2.08 3.79
N LYS A 52 0.77 -3.27 3.64
CA LYS A 52 0.50 -3.90 2.34
C LYS A 52 -0.51 -3.08 1.51
N ILE A 53 -1.47 -2.41 2.15
CA ILE A 53 -2.46 -1.56 1.49
C ILE A 53 -1.85 -0.27 0.97
N LYS A 54 -1.04 0.43 1.77
CA LYS A 54 -0.29 1.59 1.27
C LYS A 54 0.61 1.23 0.08
N GLN A 55 1.26 0.06 0.14
CA GLN A 55 2.14 -0.43 -0.92
C GLN A 55 1.38 -0.82 -2.20
N VAL A 56 0.26 -1.52 -2.08
CA VAL A 56 -0.62 -1.89 -3.21
C VAL A 56 -1.28 -0.64 -3.82
N GLN A 57 -1.70 0.32 -2.99
CA GLN A 57 -2.27 1.59 -3.46
C GLN A 57 -1.24 2.44 -4.21
N ASN A 58 -0.01 2.55 -3.72
CA ASN A 58 1.06 3.26 -4.43
C ASN A 58 1.45 2.60 -5.76
N ASN A 59 1.50 1.26 -5.81
CA ASN A 59 1.78 0.54 -7.06
C ASN A 59 0.64 0.70 -8.08
N ASN A 60 -0.62 0.72 -7.64
CA ASN A 60 -1.77 0.89 -8.53
C ASN A 60 -1.85 2.32 -9.13
N ARG A 61 -1.33 3.32 -8.41
CA ARG A 61 -1.24 4.71 -8.88
C ARG A 61 -0.26 4.87 -10.05
N TYR A 62 0.82 4.09 -10.05
CA TYR A 62 1.83 4.10 -11.13
C TYR A 62 1.34 3.34 -12.37
N THR A 63 0.63 2.23 -12.18
CA THR A 63 0.06 1.44 -13.30
C THR A 63 -1.06 2.20 -14.01
N ASN A 64 -1.91 2.94 -13.30
CA ASN A 64 -2.98 3.71 -13.94
C ASN A 64 -2.47 4.86 -14.82
N LYS A 65 -1.36 5.53 -14.44
CA LYS A 65 -0.72 6.53 -15.31
C LYS A 65 -0.09 5.92 -16.55
N LEU A 66 0.51 4.72 -16.46
CA LEU A 66 1.07 4.01 -17.61
C LEU A 66 0.00 3.44 -18.55
N ILE A 67 -1.11 2.95 -18.02
CA ILE A 67 -2.25 2.47 -18.82
C ILE A 67 -2.87 3.63 -19.62
N GLN A 68 -3.04 4.82 -19.02
CA GLN A 68 -3.55 5.99 -19.76
C GLN A 68 -2.62 6.42 -20.91
N ILE A 69 -1.29 6.41 -20.71
CA ILE A 69 -0.32 6.73 -21.77
C ILE A 69 -0.35 5.67 -22.90
N SER A 70 -0.49 4.39 -22.54
CA SER A 70 -0.64 3.27 -23.47
C SER A 70 -1.90 3.39 -24.35
N VAL A 71 -3.05 3.70 -23.74
CA VAL A 71 -4.34 3.83 -24.46
C VAL A 71 -4.31 5.01 -25.43
N VAL A 72 -3.72 6.14 -25.06
CA VAL A 72 -3.57 7.30 -25.97
C VAL A 72 -2.64 6.95 -27.15
N GLY A 73 -1.56 6.20 -26.91
CA GLY A 73 -0.68 5.72 -27.96
C GLY A 73 -1.38 4.81 -28.96
N ILE A 74 -2.20 3.87 -28.49
CA ILE A 74 -2.96 2.94 -29.34
C ILE A 74 -4.00 3.70 -30.18
N ILE A 75 -4.70 4.68 -29.60
CA ILE A 75 -5.69 5.51 -30.32
C ILE A 75 -5.03 6.30 -31.45
N LEU A 76 -3.83 6.87 -31.23
CA LEU A 76 -3.09 7.60 -32.26
C LEU A 76 -2.63 6.68 -33.42
N VAL A 77 -2.23 5.45 -33.12
CA VAL A 77 -1.88 4.45 -34.15
C VAL A 77 -3.10 4.06 -34.99
N ILE A 78 -4.26 3.84 -34.35
CA ILE A 78 -5.52 3.51 -35.05
C ILE A 78 -5.98 4.69 -35.93
N LEU A 79 -5.89 5.93 -35.43
CA LEU A 79 -6.23 7.13 -36.21
C LEU A 79 -5.29 7.31 -37.42
N GLY A 80 -4.00 7.02 -37.27
CA GLY A 80 -3.03 7.02 -38.38
C GLY A 80 -3.36 5.97 -39.44
N LEU A 81 -3.76 4.76 -39.02
CA LEU A 81 -4.21 3.69 -39.92
C LEU A 81 -5.50 4.06 -40.66
N LEU A 82 -6.48 4.66 -39.97
CA LEU A 82 -7.73 5.11 -40.60
C LEU A 82 -7.48 6.23 -41.61
N TYR A 83 -6.61 7.20 -41.31
CA TYR A 83 -6.22 8.25 -42.24
C TYR A 83 -5.52 7.67 -43.49
N PHE A 84 -4.64 6.68 -43.31
CA PHE A 84 -3.97 5.99 -44.40
C PHE A 84 -4.94 5.21 -45.30
N LEU A 85 -5.94 4.54 -44.72
CA LEU A 85 -6.98 3.83 -45.47
C LEU A 85 -7.94 4.79 -46.20
N TYR A 86 -8.22 5.97 -45.63
CA TYR A 86 -9.05 7.00 -46.25
C TYR A 86 -8.38 7.60 -47.51
N GLN A 87 -7.08 7.88 -47.45
CA GLN A 87 -6.31 8.33 -48.63
C GLN A 87 -6.33 7.30 -49.78
N LYS A 88 -6.37 6.00 -49.43
CA LYS A 88 -6.31 4.90 -50.41
C LYS A 88 -7.67 4.56 -51.06
N THR A 89 -8.78 5.11 -50.55
CA THR A 89 -10.14 4.78 -51.00
C THR A 89 -10.78 5.84 -51.91
N THR A 90 -10.07 6.93 -52.22
CA THR A 90 -10.55 7.96 -53.15
C THR A 90 -10.38 7.65 -54.65
N ASP A 91 -10.02 6.41 -55.01
CA ASP A 91 -10.04 5.95 -56.40
C ASP A 91 -11.28 5.10 -56.71
N LYS A 92 -12.27 5.79 -57.30
CA LYS A 92 -13.36 5.33 -58.19
C LYS A 92 -14.08 4.02 -57.86
N ILE A 93 -15.34 4.08 -57.39
CA ILE A 93 -16.43 3.18 -57.84
C ILE A 93 -17.77 3.93 -57.92
N ALA A 94 -18.48 3.73 -59.05
CA ALA A 94 -19.79 4.29 -59.42
C ALA A 94 -20.97 3.59 -58.71
N PRO A 95 -22.19 4.16 -58.70
CA PRO A 95 -23.30 3.66 -57.87
C PRO A 95 -24.10 2.57 -58.58
N THR A 96 -24.61 1.58 -57.82
CA THR A 96 -25.71 0.71 -58.27
C THR A 96 -26.68 0.42 -57.12
N VAL A 97 -27.87 1.00 -57.29
CA VAL A 97 -29.28 0.67 -56.90
C VAL A 97 -29.56 -0.38 -55.80
N PRO A 98 -30.56 -0.13 -54.89
CA PRO A 98 -30.81 -0.92 -53.69
C PRO A 98 -31.83 -2.06 -53.88
N GLN A 99 -31.75 -3.08 -53.00
CA GLN A 99 -32.82 -4.04 -52.78
C GLN A 99 -33.27 -4.05 -51.31
N ASN A 100 -34.55 -3.69 -51.13
CA ASN A 100 -35.37 -3.89 -49.95
C ASN A 100 -35.52 -5.38 -49.61
N PHE A 101 -35.54 -5.73 -48.32
CA PHE A 101 -36.35 -6.82 -47.78
C PHE A 101 -36.79 -6.51 -46.34
N ASN A 102 -37.99 -6.98 -46.02
CA ASN A 102 -38.93 -6.44 -45.03
C ASN A 102 -38.71 -6.90 -43.57
N THR A 103 -39.20 -6.03 -42.68
CA THR A 103 -39.79 -6.19 -41.32
C THR A 103 -40.64 -7.49 -41.19
N THR A 104 -40.85 -8.17 -40.04
CA THR A 104 -41.05 -7.81 -38.60
C THR A 104 -40.96 -9.11 -37.73
N PRO A 105 -41.31 -9.17 -36.41
CA PRO A 105 -40.54 -9.89 -35.39
C PRO A 105 -41.23 -11.15 -34.84
N ASP A 106 -40.52 -11.97 -34.07
CA ASP A 106 -41.17 -12.90 -33.14
C ASP A 106 -40.47 -12.91 -31.78
N SER A 107 -41.29 -12.61 -30.77
CA SER A 107 -41.07 -12.72 -29.33
C SER A 107 -40.91 -14.17 -28.89
N ILE A 108 -40.12 -14.47 -27.86
CA ILE A 108 -40.50 -15.34 -26.73
C ILE A 108 -39.72 -14.91 -25.46
N GLN A 109 -40.47 -14.56 -24.42
CA GLN A 109 -40.04 -14.39 -23.03
C GLN A 109 -39.62 -15.73 -22.41
N ASN A 110 -38.70 -15.70 -21.43
CA ASN A 110 -38.97 -16.41 -20.18
C ASN A 110 -38.11 -15.88 -19.01
N GLN A 111 -38.83 -15.39 -17.98
CA GLN A 111 -38.34 -15.03 -16.66
C GLN A 111 -38.12 -16.30 -15.82
N LYS A 112 -37.12 -16.26 -14.92
CA LYS A 112 -37.13 -17.06 -13.69
C LYS A 112 -36.76 -16.18 -12.51
N ASN A 113 -37.76 -15.89 -11.69
CA ASN A 113 -37.67 -15.26 -10.38
C ASN A 113 -36.95 -16.17 -9.38
N ILE A 114 -36.09 -15.59 -8.53
CA ILE A 114 -35.78 -16.15 -7.20
C ILE A 114 -35.87 -15.00 -6.19
N ASN A 115 -36.65 -15.28 -5.15
CA ASN A 115 -37.16 -14.36 -4.15
C ASN A 115 -36.09 -13.78 -3.23
N LEU A 116 -36.35 -12.53 -2.87
CA LEU A 116 -35.73 -11.71 -1.83
C LEU A 116 -36.41 -12.08 -0.51
N ASP A 117 -35.69 -12.68 0.45
CA ASP A 117 -36.20 -12.88 1.80
C ASP A 117 -35.72 -11.75 2.71
N THR A 118 -36.69 -11.09 3.34
CA THR A 118 -36.53 -9.84 4.09
C THR A 118 -36.79 -10.15 5.55
N SER A 119 -35.75 -10.14 6.38
CA SER A 119 -35.91 -10.14 7.84
C SER A 119 -35.28 -8.87 8.43
N GLN A 120 -36.15 -7.95 8.80
CA GLN A 120 -35.85 -6.66 9.43
C GLN A 120 -35.46 -6.86 10.92
N PRO A 121 -34.62 -5.98 11.50
CA PRO A 121 -34.11 -6.15 12.86
C PRO A 121 -35.04 -5.59 13.95
N THR A 122 -34.95 -6.20 15.12
CA THR A 122 -35.69 -5.90 16.34
C THR A 122 -35.28 -4.57 16.99
N ASN A 123 -36.32 -3.86 17.41
CA ASN A 123 -36.43 -2.61 18.14
C ASN A 123 -35.66 -2.58 19.49
N ILE A 124 -34.97 -1.49 19.80
CA ILE A 124 -34.59 -1.11 21.18
C ILE A 124 -34.88 0.39 21.36
N GLU A 125 -35.72 0.67 22.36
CA GLU A 125 -36.17 2.00 22.78
C GLU A 125 -35.07 2.90 23.37
N PRO A 126 -35.29 4.22 23.40
CA PRO A 126 -34.30 5.22 23.78
C PRO A 126 -34.29 5.50 25.30
N ILE A 127 -33.10 5.65 25.87
CA ILE A 127 -32.93 6.23 27.22
C ILE A 127 -32.44 7.68 27.06
N GLN A 128 -33.35 8.62 27.32
CA GLN A 128 -33.01 10.00 27.68
C GLN A 128 -32.57 10.08 29.15
N ARG A 129 -31.58 10.92 29.46
CA ARG A 129 -31.65 11.85 30.59
C ARG A 129 -30.67 13.00 30.43
N GLU A 130 -31.20 14.19 30.67
CA GLU A 130 -30.60 15.52 30.60
C GLU A 130 -29.61 15.82 31.73
N GLY A 131 -28.77 16.84 31.52
CA GLY A 131 -27.95 17.45 32.58
C GLY A 131 -27.02 18.60 32.17
N LYS A 132 -27.59 19.70 31.67
CA LYS A 132 -27.26 21.16 31.83
C LYS A 132 -25.79 21.70 31.76
N PRO A 133 -25.55 22.91 31.17
CA PRO A 133 -24.21 23.39 30.82
C PRO A 133 -23.58 24.30 31.89
N GLU A 134 -22.24 24.30 31.97
CA GLU A 134 -21.46 25.27 32.74
C GLU A 134 -20.33 25.87 31.89
N LYS A 135 -20.05 27.15 32.16
CA LYS A 135 -19.37 28.15 31.33
C LYS A 135 -17.96 28.42 31.89
N SER A 136 -17.10 28.99 31.04
CA SER A 136 -15.72 29.49 31.31
C SER A 136 -14.65 28.39 31.29
N GLU A 137 -13.49 28.53 30.66
CA GLU A 137 -12.74 29.70 30.22
C GLU A 137 -11.73 29.20 29.16
N GLN A 138 -11.57 29.89 28.03
CA GLN A 138 -10.59 29.50 27.00
C GLN A 138 -9.16 29.77 27.51
N PRO A 139 -8.24 28.79 27.50
CA PRO A 139 -6.83 29.11 27.48
C PRO A 139 -6.44 29.50 26.06
N ILE A 140 -5.87 30.70 25.93
CA ILE A 140 -5.19 31.19 24.73
C ILE A 140 -4.08 30.20 24.39
N ALA A 141 -4.35 29.29 23.45
CA ALA A 141 -3.34 28.38 22.93
C ALA A 141 -2.47 29.13 21.93
N SER A 142 -1.23 29.38 22.33
CA SER A 142 -0.15 29.86 21.48
C SER A 142 -0.12 29.09 20.16
N ASN A 143 -0.21 29.83 19.05
CA ASN A 143 0.12 29.32 17.72
C ASN A 143 1.65 29.14 17.62
N THR A 144 2.18 28.14 18.31
CA THR A 144 3.45 27.53 17.94
C THR A 144 3.10 26.45 16.93
N HIS A 145 3.34 26.72 15.64
CA HIS A 145 3.34 25.67 14.63
C HIS A 145 4.21 24.51 15.13
N PRO A 146 3.67 23.29 15.29
CA PRO A 146 4.47 22.16 15.70
C PRO A 146 5.43 21.84 14.55
N VAL A 147 6.72 22.09 14.76
CA VAL A 147 7.77 21.49 13.94
C VAL A 147 7.48 19.99 13.89
N LYS A 148 7.10 19.48 12.72
CA LYS A 148 6.77 18.07 12.51
C LYS A 148 8.01 17.25 12.90
N ARG A 149 8.01 16.67 14.10
CA ARG A 149 9.10 15.82 14.56
C ARG A 149 9.24 14.67 13.57
N LEU A 150 10.44 14.48 13.00
CA LEU A 150 10.70 13.31 12.17
C LEU A 150 10.56 12.05 13.04
N ASN A 151 9.64 11.19 12.66
CA ASN A 151 9.51 9.85 13.22
C ASN A 151 10.35 8.88 12.37
N TYR A 152 11.59 8.61 12.80
CA TYR A 152 12.51 7.76 12.04
C TYR A 152 12.01 6.31 11.87
N GLU A 153 11.25 5.79 12.83
CA GLU A 153 10.61 4.48 12.71
C GLU A 153 9.57 4.47 11.58
N GLU A 154 8.72 5.49 11.51
CA GLU A 154 7.73 5.62 10.43
C GLU A 154 8.39 5.71 9.06
N ILE A 155 9.48 6.49 8.95
CA ILE A 155 10.24 6.60 7.70
C ILE A 155 10.92 5.26 7.36
N ALA A 156 11.51 4.57 8.33
CA ALA A 156 12.10 3.25 8.08
C ALA A 156 11.05 2.25 7.57
N MET A 157 9.84 2.29 8.12
CA MET A 157 8.73 1.44 7.70
C MET A 157 8.15 1.83 6.33
N GLU A 158 8.21 3.11 5.94
CA GLU A 158 7.83 3.58 4.60
C GLU A 158 8.73 2.96 3.51
N PHE A 159 10.01 2.77 3.82
CA PHE A 159 11.02 2.20 2.93
C PHE A 159 11.20 0.69 3.09
N TYR A 160 10.55 0.09 4.08
CA TYR A 160 10.60 -1.34 4.34
C TYR A 160 9.63 -2.08 3.40
N PHE A 161 10.17 -2.99 2.59
CA PHE A 161 9.39 -3.96 1.84
C PHE A 161 9.62 -5.37 2.40
N GLU A 162 8.61 -6.23 2.30
CA GLU A 162 8.74 -7.60 2.76
C GLU A 162 9.78 -8.35 1.90
N PRO A 163 10.76 -9.04 2.52
CA PRO A 163 11.73 -9.85 1.79
C PRO A 163 11.03 -10.95 1.00
N MET A 164 11.50 -11.21 -0.22
CA MET A 164 10.93 -12.24 -1.08
C MET A 164 10.98 -13.63 -0.42
N GLU A 165 12.04 -13.92 0.34
CA GLU A 165 12.20 -15.16 1.08
C GLU A 165 11.15 -15.35 2.19
N MET A 166 10.54 -14.26 2.67
CA MET A 166 9.49 -14.29 3.68
C MET A 166 8.08 -14.44 3.09
N ALA A 167 7.94 -14.31 1.77
CA ALA A 167 6.66 -14.45 1.12
C ALA A 167 6.12 -15.88 1.31
N TYR A 168 4.88 -15.98 1.78
CA TYR A 168 4.14 -17.23 1.86
C TYR A 168 3.16 -17.33 0.70
N LEU A 169 3.22 -18.40 -0.09
CA LEU A 169 2.27 -18.67 -1.16
C LEU A 169 1.07 -19.44 -0.60
N ARG A 170 -0.13 -18.85 -0.72
CA ARG A 170 -1.38 -19.48 -0.27
C ARG A 170 -1.63 -20.76 -1.07
N GLY A 171 -1.75 -21.89 -0.38
CA GLY A 171 -2.04 -23.19 -0.99
C GLY A 171 -0.88 -24.19 -0.92
N GLU A 172 0.28 -23.78 -0.42
CA GLU A 172 1.30 -24.73 0.02
C GLU A 172 0.90 -25.33 1.37
N ASP A 173 1.04 -26.64 1.51
CA ASP A 173 0.90 -27.29 2.80
C ASP A 173 2.01 -26.78 3.74
N ILE A 174 1.65 -26.48 4.98
CA ILE A 174 2.62 -26.09 6.01
C ILE A 174 3.35 -27.35 6.47
N VAL A 175 4.35 -27.77 5.69
CA VAL A 175 5.09 -29.02 5.95
C VAL A 175 6.38 -28.73 6.72
N ALA A 176 7.11 -27.67 6.38
CA ALA A 176 8.36 -27.33 7.07
C ALA A 176 8.14 -26.31 8.20
N PRO A 177 8.97 -26.36 9.27
CA PRO A 177 8.94 -25.34 10.31
C PRO A 177 9.15 -23.91 9.79
N MET A 178 9.94 -23.74 8.72
CA MET A 178 10.16 -22.42 8.13
C MET A 178 8.93 -21.90 7.40
N ASP A 179 8.11 -22.77 6.81
CA ASP A 179 6.84 -22.37 6.19
C ASP A 179 5.86 -21.85 7.25
N SER A 180 5.85 -22.48 8.44
CA SER A 180 5.11 -21.96 9.59
C SER A 180 5.60 -20.58 10.02
N VAL A 181 6.92 -20.34 10.02
CA VAL A 181 7.49 -19.03 10.34
C VAL A 181 7.04 -17.99 9.32
N LYS A 182 7.12 -18.28 8.02
CA LYS A 182 6.67 -17.37 6.94
C LYS A 182 5.18 -17.07 7.07
N PHE A 183 4.36 -18.08 7.33
CA PHE A 183 2.93 -17.91 7.54
C PHE A 183 2.63 -17.00 8.75
N LEU A 184 3.25 -17.28 9.90
CA LEU A 184 3.06 -16.48 11.11
C LEU A 184 3.59 -15.04 10.95
N TYR A 185 4.71 -14.87 10.27
CA TYR A 185 5.26 -13.55 9.94
C TYR A 185 4.29 -12.73 9.08
N ASN A 186 3.71 -13.35 8.06
CA ASN A 186 2.74 -12.72 7.16
C ASN A 186 1.43 -12.33 7.86
N ASN A 187 1.03 -13.07 8.90
CA ASN A 187 -0.13 -12.77 9.74
C ASN A 187 0.20 -11.85 10.94
N GLU A 188 1.41 -11.27 10.95
CA GLU A 188 1.90 -10.39 12.02
C GLU A 188 1.98 -11.03 13.42
N GLU A 189 1.99 -12.37 13.48
CA GLU A 189 2.12 -13.16 14.70
C GLU A 189 3.61 -13.35 15.09
N PHE A 190 4.34 -12.23 15.18
CA PHE A 190 5.80 -12.21 15.33
C PHE A 190 6.32 -12.98 16.55
N GLY A 191 5.60 -12.94 17.68
CA GLY A 191 5.97 -13.69 18.88
C GLY A 191 5.91 -15.21 18.69
N LYS A 192 4.92 -15.70 17.93
CA LYS A 192 4.81 -17.12 17.60
C LYS A 192 5.87 -17.52 16.57
N ALA A 193 6.10 -16.69 15.56
CA ALA A 193 7.18 -16.89 14.58
C ALA A 193 8.54 -17.01 15.29
N LEU A 194 8.83 -16.11 16.24
CA LEU A 194 10.06 -16.14 17.03
C LEU A 194 10.19 -17.39 17.89
N THR A 195 9.07 -17.89 18.43
CA THR A 195 9.05 -19.13 19.24
C THR A 195 9.49 -20.33 18.40
N ILE A 196 9.06 -20.42 17.14
CA ILE A 196 9.49 -21.48 16.22
C ILE A 196 10.98 -21.28 15.87
N LEU A 197 11.38 -20.08 15.46
CA LEU A 197 12.76 -19.75 15.11
C LEU A 197 13.78 -20.03 16.23
N ASN A 198 13.37 -19.93 17.49
CA ASN A 198 14.24 -20.23 18.64
C ASN A 198 14.43 -21.74 18.89
N LYS A 199 13.58 -22.60 18.32
CA LYS A 199 13.69 -24.05 18.41
C LYS A 199 14.49 -24.65 17.25
N LEU A 200 14.64 -23.91 16.15
CA LEU A 200 15.41 -24.35 14.99
C LEU A 200 16.91 -24.30 15.27
N THR A 201 17.64 -25.20 14.61
CA THR A 201 19.10 -25.16 14.60
C THR A 201 19.56 -23.79 14.09
N PRO A 202 20.43 -23.07 14.82
CA PRO A 202 20.93 -21.79 14.37
C PRO A 202 21.68 -21.93 13.05
N ASP A 203 21.21 -21.22 12.03
CA ASP A 203 21.89 -21.08 10.75
C ASP A 203 21.69 -19.65 10.21
N ARG A 204 22.26 -19.38 9.02
CA ARG A 204 22.19 -18.05 8.41
C ARG A 204 20.76 -17.64 8.06
N GLU A 205 19.92 -18.57 7.61
CA GLU A 205 18.54 -18.28 7.22
C GLU A 205 17.67 -18.02 8.45
N VAL A 206 17.79 -18.86 9.49
CA VAL A 206 17.12 -18.66 10.78
C VAL A 206 17.49 -17.30 11.38
N ASP A 207 18.77 -16.93 11.34
CA ASP A 207 19.24 -15.64 11.84
C ASP A 207 18.70 -14.47 11.01
N TYR A 208 18.67 -14.61 9.68
CA TYR A 208 18.06 -13.63 8.79
C TYR A 208 16.58 -13.41 9.14
N PHE A 209 15.84 -14.50 9.36
CA PHE A 209 14.43 -14.43 9.74
C PHE A 209 14.22 -13.80 11.12
N LYS A 210 15.06 -14.14 12.10
CA LYS A 210 15.04 -13.48 13.42
C LYS A 210 15.28 -11.98 13.31
N ALA A 211 16.19 -11.53 12.44
CA ALA A 211 16.47 -10.11 12.25
C ALA A 211 15.22 -9.32 11.84
N HIS A 212 14.48 -9.83 10.87
CA HIS A 212 13.22 -9.23 10.41
C HIS A 212 12.12 -9.29 11.45
N VAL A 213 11.94 -10.43 12.12
CA VAL A 213 10.95 -10.57 13.20
C VAL A 213 11.22 -9.56 14.32
N TYR A 214 12.48 -9.42 14.77
CA TYR A 214 12.83 -8.41 15.78
C TYR A 214 12.64 -6.98 15.29
N PHE A 215 12.94 -6.70 14.02
CA PHE A 215 12.68 -5.39 13.41
C PHE A 215 11.20 -5.03 13.47
N ARG A 216 10.32 -5.96 13.06
CA ARG A 216 8.85 -5.78 13.10
C ARG A 216 8.29 -5.66 14.52
N MET A 217 9.00 -6.18 15.53
CA MET A 217 8.67 -6.04 16.94
C MET A 217 9.28 -4.78 17.58
N ALA A 218 9.85 -3.85 16.80
CA ALA A 218 10.57 -2.67 17.27
C ALA A 218 11.76 -2.96 18.21
N GLN A 219 12.31 -4.17 18.17
CA GLN A 219 13.48 -4.59 18.95
C GLN A 219 14.77 -4.38 18.15
N TYR A 220 15.06 -3.12 17.81
CA TYR A 220 16.10 -2.76 16.83
C TYR A 220 17.52 -3.18 17.22
N SER A 221 17.84 -3.19 18.51
CA SER A 221 19.15 -3.64 19.00
C SER A 221 19.38 -5.13 18.71
N LYS A 222 18.39 -5.98 19.01
CA LYS A 222 18.46 -7.41 18.72
C LYS A 222 18.44 -7.67 17.21
N SER A 223 17.57 -6.98 16.48
CA SER A 223 17.51 -7.09 15.02
C SER A 223 18.88 -6.77 14.38
N SER A 224 19.54 -5.70 14.83
CA SER A 224 20.87 -5.30 14.35
C SER A 224 21.90 -6.43 14.51
N GLN A 225 21.93 -7.09 15.67
CA GLN A 225 22.83 -8.22 15.92
C GLN A 225 22.62 -9.36 14.92
N PHE A 226 21.37 -9.73 14.66
CA PHE A 226 21.05 -10.79 13.70
C PHE A 226 21.36 -10.40 12.25
N TYR A 227 21.09 -9.16 11.84
CA TYR A 227 21.48 -8.68 10.51
C TYR A 227 23.00 -8.69 10.34
N LEU A 228 23.76 -8.19 11.30
CA LEU A 228 25.23 -8.18 11.26
C LEU A 228 25.80 -9.62 11.18
N ASN A 229 25.26 -10.54 11.99
CA ASN A 229 25.68 -11.95 11.97
C ASN A 229 25.35 -12.62 10.63
N THR A 230 24.20 -12.30 10.03
CA THR A 230 23.81 -12.81 8.71
C THR A 230 24.72 -12.24 7.63
N LEU A 231 24.95 -10.92 7.67
CA LEU A 231 25.78 -10.19 6.72
C LEU A 231 27.22 -10.70 6.68
N ALA A 232 27.81 -10.95 7.85
CA ALA A 232 29.19 -11.44 7.98
C ALA A 232 29.40 -12.83 7.35
N ARG A 233 28.34 -13.63 7.22
CA ARG A 233 28.39 -14.98 6.66
C ARG A 233 27.89 -15.04 5.23
N GLU A 234 27.21 -14.02 4.70
CA GLU A 234 26.59 -14.06 3.38
C GLU A 234 27.61 -13.93 2.25
N ILE A 235 27.52 -14.86 1.29
CA ILE A 235 28.42 -14.95 0.12
C ILE A 235 27.72 -14.50 -1.16
N ASN A 236 26.38 -14.61 -1.23
CA ASN A 236 25.60 -14.14 -2.35
C ASN A 236 25.51 -12.62 -2.30
N ILE A 237 26.08 -11.97 -3.32
CA ILE A 237 26.18 -10.51 -3.40
C ILE A 237 24.80 -9.85 -3.36
N GLU A 238 23.82 -10.35 -4.11
CA GLU A 238 22.48 -9.76 -4.12
C GLU A 238 21.80 -9.84 -2.76
N LYS A 239 21.89 -11.01 -2.09
CA LYS A 239 21.33 -11.19 -0.75
C LYS A 239 22.04 -10.33 0.27
N LYS A 240 23.35 -10.17 0.12
CA LYS A 240 24.17 -9.28 0.95
C LYS A 240 23.68 -7.83 0.88
N GLU A 241 23.44 -7.31 -0.33
CA GLU A 241 22.93 -5.96 -0.55
C GLU A 241 21.51 -5.76 0.02
N HIS A 242 20.65 -6.78 -0.04
CA HIS A 242 19.36 -6.78 0.65
C HIS A 242 19.52 -6.69 2.18
N ILE A 243 20.41 -7.50 2.76
CA ILE A 243 20.69 -7.48 4.21
C ILE A 243 21.24 -6.10 4.63
N GLU A 244 22.13 -5.50 3.85
CA GLU A 244 22.67 -4.15 4.10
C GLU A 244 21.57 -3.10 4.10
N TRP A 245 20.62 -3.19 3.17
CA TRP A 245 19.45 -2.31 3.13
C TRP A 245 18.57 -2.45 4.36
N TYR A 246 18.22 -3.67 4.77
CA TYR A 246 17.39 -3.85 5.96
C TYR A 246 18.09 -3.47 7.26
N LEU A 247 19.41 -3.68 7.34
CA LEU A 247 20.22 -3.19 8.44
C LEU A 247 20.21 -1.66 8.52
N LEU A 248 20.31 -0.97 7.37
CA LEU A 248 20.18 0.49 7.29
C LEU A 248 18.83 0.96 7.84
N LEU A 249 17.72 0.35 7.41
CA LEU A 249 16.38 0.70 7.88
C LEU A 249 16.22 0.43 9.39
N ASN A 250 16.76 -0.67 9.89
CA ASN A 250 16.80 -0.95 11.32
C ASN A 250 17.58 0.11 12.12
N GLN A 251 18.72 0.57 11.59
CA GLN A 251 19.52 1.63 12.23
C GLN A 251 18.82 2.99 12.19
N LEU A 252 18.09 3.27 11.11
CA LEU A 252 17.23 4.45 11.04
C LEU A 252 16.15 4.40 12.13
N ALA A 253 15.41 3.29 12.21
CA ALA A 253 14.34 3.11 13.19
C ALA A 253 14.86 3.15 14.65
N CYS A 254 16.07 2.65 14.89
CA CYS A 254 16.77 2.76 16.17
C CYS A 254 17.05 4.22 16.58
N GLY A 255 17.07 5.17 15.63
CA GLY A 255 17.21 6.60 15.91
C GLY A 255 18.60 6.98 16.40
N ILE A 256 18.64 7.90 17.37
CA ILE A 256 19.87 8.59 17.81
C ILE A 256 20.98 7.62 18.22
N SER A 257 20.62 6.52 18.90
CA SER A 257 21.60 5.52 19.36
C SER A 257 22.32 4.77 18.24
N CYS A 258 21.75 4.74 17.03
CA CYS A 258 22.32 4.08 15.87
C CYS A 258 22.75 5.05 14.77
N LYS A 259 22.75 6.37 15.04
CA LYS A 259 22.99 7.40 14.02
C LYS A 259 24.31 7.23 13.29
N VAL A 260 25.38 6.91 14.01
CA VAL A 260 26.71 6.73 13.42
C VAL A 260 26.70 5.57 12.41
N GLN A 261 26.19 4.42 12.83
CA GLN A 261 26.13 3.23 11.98
C GLN A 261 25.17 3.42 10.79
N PHE A 262 24.07 4.15 11.00
CA PHE A 262 23.15 4.56 9.94
C PHE A 262 23.86 5.42 8.89
N ASP A 263 24.55 6.49 9.31
CA ASP A 263 25.24 7.41 8.40
C ASP A 263 26.34 6.67 7.60
N GLU A 264 27.09 5.78 8.26
CA GLU A 264 28.12 4.95 7.63
C GLU A 264 27.55 3.98 6.57
N ASN A 265 26.48 3.26 6.91
CA ASN A 265 25.85 2.31 5.99
C ASN A 265 25.14 3.03 4.84
N LEU A 266 24.50 4.18 5.10
CA LEU A 266 23.89 5.00 4.07
C LEU A 266 24.95 5.46 3.07
N LEU A 267 26.09 5.95 3.56
CA LEU A 267 27.19 6.39 2.71
C LEU A 267 27.78 5.23 1.90
N ARG A 268 27.91 4.02 2.49
CA ARG A 268 28.39 2.83 1.77
C ARG A 268 27.50 2.50 0.58
N ILE A 269 26.18 2.47 0.78
CA ILE A 269 25.21 2.18 -0.28
C ILE A 269 25.24 3.28 -1.35
N LEU A 270 25.30 4.56 -0.95
CA LEU A 270 25.35 5.69 -1.89
C LEU A 270 26.65 5.78 -2.69
N ASN A 271 27.76 5.23 -2.17
CA ASN A 271 29.03 5.19 -2.88
C ASN A 271 29.12 4.02 -3.88
N ASN A 272 28.25 3.01 -3.78
CA ASN A 272 28.15 1.92 -4.73
C ASN A 272 26.95 2.12 -5.67
N LYS A 273 27.16 2.74 -6.83
CA LYS A 273 26.10 2.98 -7.83
C LYS A 273 25.46 1.70 -8.37
N ASN A 274 26.14 0.55 -8.26
CA ASN A 274 25.64 -0.74 -8.69
C ASN A 274 24.89 -1.49 -7.58
N HIS A 275 24.84 -0.93 -6.36
CA HIS A 275 24.11 -1.53 -5.25
C HIS A 275 22.62 -1.60 -5.59
N LYS A 276 21.98 -2.75 -5.35
CA LYS A 276 20.56 -2.99 -5.65
C LYS A 276 19.63 -1.91 -5.09
N HIS A 277 19.97 -1.36 -3.93
CA HIS A 277 19.22 -0.29 -3.23
C HIS A 277 19.80 1.12 -3.37
N TYR A 278 20.67 1.39 -4.35
CA TYR A 278 21.23 2.73 -4.56
C TYR A 278 20.14 3.81 -4.75
N ILE A 279 19.12 3.50 -5.55
CA ILE A 279 18.01 4.42 -5.83
C ILE A 279 17.16 4.65 -4.58
N ASP A 280 16.88 3.60 -3.80
CA ASP A 280 16.08 3.70 -2.58
C ASP A 280 16.83 4.49 -1.50
N ALA A 281 18.14 4.26 -1.34
CA ALA A 281 18.98 5.05 -0.45
C ALA A 281 19.05 6.54 -0.83
N THR A 282 19.03 6.84 -2.13
CA THR A 282 18.98 8.23 -2.62
C THR A 282 17.66 8.90 -2.25
N LYS A 283 16.54 8.20 -2.46
CA LYS A 283 15.21 8.68 -2.04
C LYS A 283 15.11 8.86 -0.53
N LEU A 284 15.65 7.91 0.24
CA LEU A 284 15.68 7.97 1.70
C LEU A 284 16.46 9.20 2.18
N LYS A 285 17.64 9.46 1.59
CA LYS A 285 18.44 10.66 1.90
C LYS A 285 17.67 11.95 1.64
N LEU A 286 16.95 12.04 0.52
CA LEU A 286 16.10 13.20 0.20
C LEU A 286 14.93 13.34 1.19
N ARG A 287 14.34 12.23 1.62
CA ARG A 287 13.23 12.21 2.59
C ARG A 287 13.64 12.67 4.00
N LEU A 288 14.92 12.56 4.33
CA LEU A 288 15.50 12.95 5.62
C LEU A 288 16.06 14.38 5.66
N ALA A 289 16.17 15.04 4.50
CA ALA A 289 16.63 16.43 4.36
C ALA A 289 15.48 17.42 4.58
#